data_AF-A0A5Q0UFL8-F1
#
_entry.id   AF-A0A5Q0UFL8-F1
#
_cell.length_a   1.000
_cell.length_b   1.000
_cell.length_c   1.000
_cell.angle_alpha   90.00
_cell.angle_beta   90.00
_cell.angle_gamma   90.00
#
_symmetry.space_group_name_H-M   'P 1'
#
loop_
_entity.id
_entity.type
_entity.pdbx_description
1 polymer ?
#
loop_
_entity_poly.entity_id
_entity_poly.type
_entity_poly.pdbx_seq_one_letter_code
_entity_poly.pdbx_strand_id
1 'polypeptide(L)'
;MEELEDVKQFLPSYASVSELKYEGSDIVIYTDSEKFFLNNSDTVKEIVSELKKRVEIRPSSKLYTTPEKAKKKVKELVSDEAGVEEVIMQPSLGKMIIRAEKPGEVIGNRGSGLDEIKEKTLWSPQVERVPAIDSKVVDRARELTVEDPEFRKEFLHDVGKKIRLDKSVGDEWVRVSALGGCRQVGRSCFLLQTEESNVLLDAGIDPAAESGTPENFPYLNAPELDLKQLDAVVLSHAHMDHCGMIPYLFKMGYDGPVYCTEPTRDMMIMLTLDYIGLAHSQNNTAPYDSTAIKKAVKRTITPDYGEVTDITPDMRLTLENAGHIIGSSLCHIHVGEGLHNLLYTGDYNYDNTEMLREASTDFQRVETMITESTYGGRDDEQTPREEANKKFLSKVKQTLNKGGKVIVPAFAVGRSQEVLGLLADEMERSYFDYPVYIDGMIKDANALHTAYPEFLSKKVQKKIFEEEENPFLQDNIKAIGSHNERKEVFDEGPCVILTTSGSITGGPVLSYLQQEADNPDNALIFVGYQFAGSLGRKIQDGADQIEINGKKVDVNLDVNSVSGFSAHSDREQIIDFAKDLRSTPNRIFTNHGEEKNCYSLASALHKILHIDTSAPQNLEAMRLE
;
A
#
# COMPACT_ATOMS: atom_id res chain seq x y z
N MET A 1 -12.02 9.65 29.44
CA MET A 1 -12.28 11.09 29.75
C MET A 1 -11.27 11.65 30.73
N GLU A 2 -10.79 10.85 31.69
CA GLU A 2 -9.77 11.25 32.66
C GLU A 2 -8.50 11.82 31.98
N GLU A 3 -7.97 11.15 30.94
CA GLU A 3 -6.80 11.65 30.19
C GLU A 3 -6.97 13.07 29.61
N LEU A 4 -8.14 13.44 29.07
CA LEU A 4 -8.36 14.79 28.53
C LEU A 4 -8.44 15.85 29.64
N GLU A 5 -8.88 15.46 30.84
CA GLU A 5 -8.85 16.34 32.00
C GLU A 5 -7.43 16.49 32.55
N ASP A 6 -6.63 15.43 32.53
CA ASP A 6 -5.22 15.47 32.94
C ASP A 6 -4.39 16.41 32.08
N VAL A 7 -4.65 16.43 30.76
CA VAL A 7 -4.03 17.39 29.83
C VAL A 7 -4.19 18.84 30.33
N LYS A 8 -5.33 19.18 30.95
CA LYS A 8 -5.59 20.55 31.41
C LYS A 8 -4.65 20.99 32.53
N GLN A 9 -4.08 20.06 33.28
CA GLN A 9 -3.16 20.35 34.39
C GLN A 9 -1.81 20.88 33.90
N PHE A 10 -1.42 20.51 32.68
CA PHE A 10 -0.17 20.95 32.04
C PHE A 10 -0.32 22.24 31.22
N LEU A 11 -1.56 22.71 31.03
CA LEU A 11 -1.80 23.89 30.22
C LEU A 11 -1.34 25.17 30.94
N PRO A 12 -0.57 26.05 30.27
CA PRO A 12 -0.20 27.31 30.87
C PRO A 12 -1.44 28.19 31.05
N SER A 13 -1.42 29.09 32.03
CA SER A 13 -2.57 29.94 32.38
C SER A 13 -3.09 30.84 31.25
N TYR A 14 -2.30 31.03 30.19
CA TYR A 14 -2.65 31.81 29.00
C TYR A 14 -3.11 30.94 27.81
N ALA A 15 -3.12 29.61 27.93
CA ALA A 15 -3.69 28.70 26.95
C ALA A 15 -5.22 28.75 27.05
N SER A 16 -5.84 29.68 26.33
CA SER A 16 -7.30 29.70 26.16
C SER A 16 -7.71 28.51 25.29
N VAL A 17 -8.05 27.39 25.92
CA VAL A 17 -8.47 26.16 25.22
C VAL A 17 -9.97 26.19 24.96
N SER A 18 -10.33 26.04 23.70
CA SER A 18 -11.71 26.02 23.22
C SER A 18 -12.30 24.61 23.25
N GLU A 19 -11.50 23.60 22.95
CA GLU A 19 -11.93 22.22 22.81
C GLU A 19 -10.74 21.26 22.95
N LEU A 20 -10.99 20.08 23.53
CA LEU A 20 -10.07 18.96 23.61
C LEU A 20 -10.74 17.76 22.95
N LYS A 21 -10.08 17.19 21.96
CA LYS A 21 -10.58 16.02 21.22
C LYS A 21 -9.48 14.98 21.12
N TYR A 22 -9.90 13.74 20.96
CA TYR A 22 -9.02 12.69 20.48
C TYR A 22 -9.00 12.72 18.96
N GLU A 23 -7.86 12.35 18.38
CA GLU A 23 -7.73 12.08 16.96
C GLU A 23 -7.11 10.70 16.78
N GLY A 24 -7.93 9.65 16.83
CA GLY A 24 -7.44 8.28 16.87
C GLY A 24 -6.61 8.04 18.13
N SER A 25 -5.33 7.69 17.96
CA SER A 25 -4.36 7.51 19.06
C SER A 25 -3.87 8.83 19.67
N ASP A 26 -4.14 9.97 19.06
CA ASP A 26 -3.51 11.24 19.41
C ASP A 26 -4.49 12.17 20.15
N ILE A 27 -3.95 13.20 20.81
CA ILE A 27 -4.74 14.24 21.49
C ILE A 27 -4.59 15.56 20.74
N VAL A 28 -5.71 16.22 20.44
CA VAL A 28 -5.72 17.52 19.77
C VAL A 28 -6.31 18.58 20.69
N ILE A 29 -5.55 19.67 20.88
CA ILE A 29 -5.93 20.81 21.71
C ILE A 29 -6.26 22.00 20.80
N TYR A 30 -7.54 22.36 20.71
CA TYR A 30 -7.97 23.53 19.95
C TYR A 30 -7.92 24.78 20.82
N THR A 31 -7.17 25.80 20.40
CA THR A 31 -6.96 27.02 21.19
C THR A 31 -7.45 28.29 20.50
N ASP A 32 -8.00 29.21 21.30
CA ASP A 32 -8.31 30.60 20.94
C ASP A 32 -7.08 31.52 21.17
N SER A 33 -5.98 31.01 21.75
CA SER A 33 -4.81 31.78 22.13
C SER A 33 -3.71 31.71 21.06
N GLU A 34 -3.54 32.81 20.33
CA GLU A 34 -2.45 32.96 19.34
C GLU A 34 -1.08 32.63 19.93
N LYS A 35 -0.81 33.18 21.12
CA LYS A 35 0.46 32.97 21.82
C LYS A 35 0.73 31.49 22.08
N PHE A 36 -0.28 30.74 22.51
CA PHE A 36 -0.15 29.31 22.79
C PHE A 36 -0.05 28.48 21.50
N PHE A 37 -0.84 28.81 20.48
CA PHE A 37 -0.76 28.14 19.19
C PHE A 37 0.61 28.26 18.51
N LEU A 38 1.27 29.42 18.67
CA LEU A 38 2.60 29.67 18.12
C LEU A 38 3.74 29.18 19.04
N ASN A 39 3.54 29.18 20.36
CA ASN A 39 4.57 28.82 21.35
C ASN A 39 4.08 27.73 22.31
N ASN A 40 4.04 26.48 21.85
CA ASN A 40 3.59 25.32 22.65
C ASN A 40 4.63 24.20 22.81
N SER A 41 5.81 24.31 22.20
CA SER A 41 6.77 23.20 22.13
C SER A 41 7.15 22.62 23.49
N ASP A 42 7.30 23.46 24.52
CA ASP A 42 7.65 23.00 25.87
C ASP A 42 6.46 22.28 26.54
N THR A 43 5.26 22.83 26.43
CA THR A 43 4.03 22.20 26.94
C THR A 43 3.75 20.87 26.25
N VAL A 44 3.91 20.78 24.93
CA VAL A 44 3.74 19.54 24.19
C VAL A 44 4.76 18.49 24.66
N LYS A 45 6.04 18.86 24.82
CA LYS A 45 7.06 17.94 25.35
C LYS A 45 6.73 17.43 26.76
N GLU A 46 6.24 18.30 27.62
CA GLU A 46 5.85 17.95 28.99
C GLU A 46 4.68 16.94 28.98
N ILE A 47 3.61 17.24 28.24
CA ILE A 47 2.45 16.34 28.14
C ILE A 47 2.85 14.98 27.53
N VAL A 48 3.63 14.98 26.44
CA VAL A 48 4.12 13.74 25.80
C VAL A 48 4.99 12.94 26.77
N SER A 49 5.81 13.60 27.59
CA SER A 49 6.66 12.92 28.58
C SER A 49 5.85 12.24 29.68
N GLU A 50 4.81 12.90 30.19
CA GLU A 50 4.02 12.39 31.31
C GLU A 50 2.94 11.39 30.85
N LEU A 51 2.18 11.73 29.80
CA LEU A 51 1.08 10.90 29.33
C LEU A 51 1.50 9.83 28.31
N LYS A 52 2.71 9.93 27.75
CA LYS A 52 3.22 9.04 26.68
C LYS A 52 2.30 8.99 25.45
N LYS A 53 1.54 10.08 25.20
CA LYS A 53 0.66 10.24 24.04
C LYS A 53 1.12 11.42 23.19
N ARG A 54 0.95 11.31 21.88
CA ARG A 54 1.18 12.44 20.96
C ARG A 54 0.11 13.50 21.17
N VAL A 55 0.55 14.76 21.15
CA VAL A 55 -0.31 15.92 21.33
C VAL A 55 -0.04 16.92 20.22
N GLU A 56 -1.12 17.37 19.58
CA GLU A 56 -1.07 18.42 18.57
C GLU A 56 -1.89 19.64 19.04
N ILE A 57 -1.36 20.84 18.84
CA ILE A 57 -2.06 22.10 19.14
C ILE A 57 -2.59 22.69 17.84
N ARG A 58 -3.90 22.92 17.77
CA ARG A 58 -4.58 23.45 16.58
C ARG A 58 -5.33 24.74 16.87
N PRO A 59 -5.50 25.62 15.88
CA PRO A 59 -6.24 26.86 16.04
C PRO A 59 -7.75 26.55 16.03
N SER A 60 -8.52 27.23 16.87
CA SER A 60 -9.97 27.21 16.77
C SER A 60 -10.47 28.10 15.63
N SER A 61 -11.76 28.00 15.34
CA SER A 61 -12.45 28.86 14.36
C SER A 61 -12.46 30.34 14.67
N LYS A 62 -12.10 30.75 15.90
CA LYS A 62 -11.98 32.16 16.28
C LYS A 62 -10.60 32.73 16.00
N LEU A 63 -9.58 31.88 15.85
CA LEU A 63 -8.19 32.29 15.74
C LEU A 63 -7.74 32.42 14.29
N TYR A 64 -8.05 31.43 13.44
CA TYR A 64 -7.55 31.39 12.08
C TYR A 64 -8.19 32.46 11.16
N THR A 65 -7.43 32.91 10.17
CA THR A 65 -7.93 33.85 9.16
C THR A 65 -8.96 33.21 8.22
N THR A 66 -9.77 34.01 7.51
CA THR A 66 -10.74 33.44 6.55
C THR A 66 -10.01 32.63 5.46
N PRO A 67 -10.61 31.55 4.96
CA PRO A 67 -10.04 30.73 3.89
C PRO A 67 -9.43 31.53 2.73
N GLU A 68 -10.12 32.56 2.24
CA GLU A 68 -9.68 33.38 1.11
C GLU A 68 -8.42 34.18 1.44
N LYS A 69 -8.35 34.75 2.66
CA LYS A 69 -7.17 35.48 3.13
C LYS A 69 -5.99 34.54 3.34
N ALA A 70 -6.23 33.37 3.91
CA ALA A 70 -5.21 32.35 4.14
C ALA A 70 -4.61 31.88 2.81
N LYS A 71 -5.45 31.51 1.82
CA LYS A 71 -5.00 31.13 0.47
C LYS A 71 -4.19 32.24 -0.21
N LYS A 72 -4.65 33.49 -0.12
CA LYS A 72 -3.90 34.63 -0.67
C LYS A 72 -2.53 34.75 0.01
N LYS A 73 -2.48 34.58 1.33
CA LYS A 73 -1.25 34.71 2.10
C LYS A 73 -0.24 33.61 1.79
N VAL A 74 -0.69 32.37 1.61
CA VAL A 74 0.17 31.27 1.13
C VAL A 74 0.80 31.64 -0.21
N LYS A 75 0.03 32.17 -1.17
CA LYS A 75 0.56 32.64 -2.47
C LYS A 75 1.54 33.82 -2.38
N GLU A 76 1.46 34.63 -1.32
CA GLU A 76 2.40 35.74 -1.09
C GLU A 76 3.70 35.27 -0.43
N LEU A 77 3.66 34.19 0.35
CA LEU A 77 4.79 33.69 1.16
C LEU A 77 5.59 32.61 0.45
N VAL A 78 4.90 31.75 -0.30
CA VAL A 78 5.52 30.63 -1.01
C VAL A 78 6.02 31.11 -2.37
N SER A 79 7.24 30.72 -2.74
CA SER A 79 7.82 31.06 -4.04
C SER A 79 7.01 30.43 -5.18
N ASP A 80 6.95 31.12 -6.33
CA ASP A 80 6.33 30.56 -7.54
C ASP A 80 7.03 29.26 -7.98
N GLU A 81 8.33 29.11 -7.66
CA GLU A 81 9.14 27.91 -7.93
C GLU A 81 8.65 26.67 -7.18
N ALA A 82 7.90 26.82 -6.09
CA ALA A 82 7.34 25.70 -5.35
C ALA A 82 6.25 24.94 -6.13
N GLY A 83 5.64 25.58 -7.14
CA GLY A 83 4.58 24.99 -7.95
C GLY A 83 3.34 24.64 -7.12
N VAL A 84 2.80 25.60 -6.35
CA VAL A 84 1.57 25.38 -5.57
C VAL A 84 0.35 25.31 -6.50
N GLU A 85 -0.22 24.12 -6.61
CA GLU A 85 -1.41 23.87 -7.44
C GLU A 85 -2.69 24.21 -6.68
N GLU A 86 -2.81 23.71 -5.43
CA GLU A 86 -4.03 23.82 -4.65
C GLU A 86 -3.73 24.09 -3.16
N VAL A 87 -4.62 24.85 -2.53
CA VAL A 87 -4.68 24.98 -1.07
C VAL A 87 -6.08 24.57 -0.61
N ILE A 88 -6.17 23.42 0.06
CA ILE A 88 -7.41 22.82 0.56
C ILE A 88 -7.56 23.22 2.02
N MET A 89 -8.72 23.76 2.38
CA MET A 89 -8.99 24.25 3.74
C MET A 89 -9.85 23.24 4.48
N GLN A 90 -9.50 22.92 5.72
CA GLN A 90 -10.27 22.04 6.61
C GLN A 90 -10.64 22.80 7.90
N PRO A 91 -11.66 23.69 7.86
CA PRO A 91 -11.99 24.57 8.99
C PRO A 91 -12.30 23.83 10.29
N SER A 92 -13.04 22.72 10.22
CA SER A 92 -13.39 21.91 11.40
C SER A 92 -12.17 21.34 12.12
N LEU A 93 -11.09 21.08 11.36
CA LEU A 93 -9.82 20.57 11.87
C LEU A 93 -8.80 21.68 12.15
N GLY A 94 -9.05 22.94 11.77
CA GLY A 94 -8.07 24.02 11.88
C GLY A 94 -6.82 23.80 11.01
N LYS A 95 -6.94 23.00 9.95
CA LYS A 95 -5.86 22.61 9.03
C LYS A 95 -6.00 23.24 7.65
N MET A 96 -4.86 23.43 6.99
CA MET A 96 -4.80 23.63 5.54
C MET A 96 -3.82 22.64 4.94
N ILE A 97 -4.17 22.10 3.78
CA ILE A 97 -3.30 21.22 2.99
C ILE A 97 -2.85 22.02 1.78
N ILE A 98 -1.54 22.14 1.60
CA ILE A 98 -0.91 22.84 0.48
C ILE A 98 -0.33 21.76 -0.44
N ARG A 99 -0.90 21.62 -1.64
CA ARG A 99 -0.40 20.72 -2.68
C ARG A 99 0.59 21.47 -3.55
N ALA A 100 1.85 21.01 -3.55
CA ALA A 100 2.94 21.64 -4.28
C ALA A 100 3.81 20.61 -5.03
N GLU A 101 4.31 20.98 -6.21
CA GLU A 101 5.27 20.16 -6.98
C GLU A 101 6.58 19.98 -6.22
N LYS A 102 7.05 21.02 -5.54
CA LYS A 102 8.26 21.02 -4.70
C LYS A 102 7.92 21.35 -3.24
N PRO A 103 7.45 20.37 -2.46
CA PRO A 103 7.14 20.54 -1.03
C PRO A 103 8.27 21.18 -0.21
N GLY A 104 9.53 20.88 -0.53
CA GLY A 104 10.70 21.44 0.16
C GLY A 104 10.74 22.98 0.14
N GLU A 105 10.31 23.60 -0.96
CA GLU A 105 10.25 25.07 -1.09
C GLU A 105 9.13 25.68 -0.24
N VAL A 106 8.05 24.93 0.00
CA VAL A 106 6.96 25.34 0.92
C VAL A 106 7.39 25.17 2.38
N ILE A 107 8.05 24.04 2.69
CA ILE A 107 8.47 23.70 4.06
C ILE A 107 9.59 24.63 4.53
N GLY A 108 10.53 24.97 3.64
CA GLY A 108 11.70 25.77 3.94
C GLY A 108 12.71 25.05 4.85
N ASN A 109 13.83 25.71 5.11
CA ASN A 109 14.90 25.13 5.93
C ASN A 109 14.41 24.88 7.36
N ARG A 110 14.45 23.62 7.79
CA ARG A 110 14.02 23.18 9.14
C ARG A 110 12.56 23.57 9.46
N GLY A 111 11.69 23.66 8.46
CA GLY A 111 10.27 23.95 8.66
C GLY A 111 9.92 25.44 8.77
N SER A 112 10.87 26.34 8.53
CA SER A 112 10.65 27.79 8.68
C SER A 112 9.53 28.35 7.81
N GLY A 113 9.30 27.76 6.62
CA GLY A 113 8.21 28.17 5.73
C GLY A 113 6.84 27.81 6.30
N LEU A 114 6.70 26.62 6.90
CA LEU A 114 5.49 26.22 7.60
C LEU A 114 5.22 27.09 8.82
N ASP A 115 6.27 27.40 9.59
CA ASP A 115 6.17 28.29 10.75
C ASP A 115 5.72 29.70 10.33
N GLU A 116 6.27 30.24 9.25
CA GLU A 116 5.83 31.55 8.74
C GLU A 116 4.38 31.52 8.23
N ILE A 117 3.99 30.50 7.47
CA ILE A 117 2.60 30.32 7.03
C ILE A 117 1.68 30.23 8.25
N LYS A 118 2.05 29.43 9.25
CA LYS A 118 1.32 29.27 10.51
C LYS A 118 1.18 30.59 11.25
N GLU A 119 2.25 31.37 11.39
CA GLU A 119 2.24 32.69 12.03
C GLU A 119 1.36 33.70 11.30
N LYS A 120 1.40 33.75 9.96
CA LYS A 120 0.68 34.76 9.19
C LYS A 120 -0.78 34.42 8.94
N THR A 121 -1.12 33.14 8.90
CA THR A 121 -2.48 32.68 8.57
C THR A 121 -3.26 32.20 9.79
N LEU A 122 -2.53 31.80 10.84
CA LEU A 122 -3.05 31.14 12.04
C LEU A 122 -3.77 29.82 11.75
N TRP A 123 -3.46 29.16 10.63
CA TRP A 123 -3.86 27.79 10.32
C TRP A 123 -2.73 26.81 10.63
N SER A 124 -3.03 25.52 10.77
CA SER A 124 -2.00 24.47 10.82
C SER A 124 -1.71 23.98 9.39
N PRO A 125 -0.56 24.33 8.79
CA PRO A 125 -0.25 23.91 7.43
C PRO A 125 0.29 22.47 7.39
N GLN A 126 -0.20 21.70 6.44
CA GLN A 126 0.36 20.42 5.99
C GLN A 126 0.70 20.55 4.51
N VAL A 127 1.80 19.94 4.08
CA VAL A 127 2.22 19.98 2.68
C VAL A 127 2.12 18.58 2.10
N GLU A 128 1.49 18.49 0.93
CA GLU A 128 1.42 17.28 0.13
C GLU A 128 2.12 17.52 -1.21
N ARG A 129 2.74 16.48 -1.75
CA ARG A 129 3.35 16.54 -3.08
C ARG A 129 2.27 16.42 -4.17
N VAL A 130 2.39 17.25 -5.20
CA VAL A 130 1.67 17.07 -6.47
C VAL A 130 2.39 15.98 -7.27
N PRO A 131 1.70 14.95 -7.78
CA PRO A 131 2.32 13.94 -8.63
C PRO A 131 2.96 14.60 -9.85
N ALA A 132 4.15 14.15 -10.25
CA ALA A 132 4.79 14.67 -11.47
C ALA A 132 4.09 14.19 -12.74
N ILE A 133 3.21 13.18 -12.62
CA ILE A 133 2.45 12.59 -13.71
C ILE A 133 0.97 12.89 -13.50
N ASP A 134 0.34 13.54 -14.47
CA ASP A 134 -1.09 13.80 -14.48
C ASP A 134 -1.91 12.50 -14.54
N SER A 135 -2.77 12.30 -13.55
CA SER A 135 -3.74 11.21 -13.51
C SER A 135 -5.04 11.62 -12.82
N LYS A 136 -6.10 11.72 -13.62
CA LYS A 136 -7.46 11.96 -13.13
C LYS A 136 -7.95 10.90 -12.16
N VAL A 137 -7.44 9.66 -12.25
CA VAL A 137 -7.81 8.60 -11.31
C VAL A 137 -7.18 8.88 -9.95
N VAL A 138 -5.91 9.27 -9.94
CA VAL A 138 -5.19 9.66 -8.72
C VAL A 138 -5.80 10.90 -8.09
N ASP A 139 -6.11 11.93 -8.88
CA ASP A 139 -6.74 13.16 -8.38
C ASP A 139 -8.06 12.86 -7.69
N ARG A 140 -8.93 12.08 -8.36
CA ARG A 140 -10.20 11.64 -7.79
C ARG A 140 -10.02 10.79 -6.53
N ALA A 141 -9.00 9.93 -6.50
CA ALA A 141 -8.70 9.13 -5.32
C ALA A 141 -8.31 10.02 -4.13
N ARG A 142 -7.44 11.00 -4.37
CA ARG A 142 -6.96 11.95 -3.36
C ARG A 142 -8.02 12.96 -2.94
N GLU A 143 -8.95 13.34 -3.81
CA GLU A 143 -10.13 14.16 -3.45
C GLU A 143 -10.97 13.49 -2.35
N LEU A 144 -11.18 12.17 -2.45
CA LEU A 144 -11.97 11.41 -1.45
C LEU A 144 -11.36 11.46 -0.04
N THR A 145 -10.06 11.71 0.08
CA THR A 145 -9.34 11.72 1.37
C THR A 145 -9.59 12.98 2.19
N VAL A 146 -9.98 14.08 1.54
CA VAL A 146 -10.17 15.40 2.17
C VAL A 146 -11.65 15.80 2.31
N GLU A 147 -12.57 14.95 1.85
CA GLU A 147 -14.00 15.20 1.94
C GLU A 147 -14.52 15.14 3.40
N ASP A 148 -15.43 16.06 3.74
CA ASP A 148 -16.21 16.02 4.99
C ASP A 148 -15.36 16.00 6.27
N PRO A 149 -14.57 17.07 6.50
CA PRO A 149 -13.65 17.13 7.64
C PRO A 149 -14.38 17.21 8.99
N GLU A 150 -15.68 17.54 9.02
CA GLU A 150 -16.50 17.51 10.25
C GLU A 150 -16.81 16.06 10.64
N PHE A 151 -17.28 15.23 9.69
CA PHE A 151 -17.42 13.79 9.92
C PHE A 151 -16.09 13.19 10.41
N ARG A 152 -14.98 13.55 9.75
CA ARG A 152 -13.66 13.02 10.08
C ARG A 152 -13.25 13.35 11.52
N LYS A 153 -13.49 14.58 11.98
CA LYS A 153 -13.20 15.02 13.35
C LYS A 153 -13.96 14.17 14.39
N GLU A 154 -15.26 13.99 14.21
CA GLU A 154 -16.07 13.21 15.15
C GLU A 154 -15.73 11.72 15.10
N PHE A 155 -15.52 11.17 13.91
CA PHE A 155 -15.07 9.79 13.74
C PHE A 155 -13.77 9.51 14.50
N LEU A 156 -12.74 10.35 14.30
CA LEU A 156 -11.44 10.15 14.96
C LEU A 156 -11.54 10.33 16.48
N HIS A 157 -12.44 11.20 16.94
CA HIS A 157 -12.70 11.36 18.36
C HIS A 157 -13.36 10.12 18.98
N ASP A 158 -14.31 9.50 18.29
CA ASP A 158 -14.99 8.29 18.75
C ASP A 158 -14.07 7.07 18.71
N VAL A 159 -13.22 6.94 17.67
CA VAL A 159 -12.13 5.96 17.64
C VAL A 159 -11.22 6.16 18.85
N GLY A 160 -10.83 7.41 19.13
CA GLY A 160 -10.01 7.72 20.30
C GLY A 160 -10.65 7.33 21.62
N LYS A 161 -11.95 7.61 21.82
CA LYS A 161 -12.67 7.14 23.03
C LYS A 161 -12.65 5.62 23.15
N LYS A 162 -12.86 4.91 22.04
CA LYS A 162 -12.92 3.44 22.02
C LYS A 162 -11.58 2.81 22.41
N ILE A 163 -10.47 3.38 21.92
CA ILE A 163 -9.10 2.95 22.27
C ILE A 163 -8.80 3.13 23.77
N ARG A 164 -9.48 4.03 24.49
CA ARG A 164 -9.27 4.29 25.94
C ARG A 164 -10.39 3.74 26.82
N LEU A 165 -11.17 2.78 26.33
CA LEU A 165 -12.04 2.05 27.23
C LEU A 165 -11.17 1.24 28.20
N ASP A 166 -11.56 1.21 29.47
CA ASP A 166 -10.84 0.42 30.47
C ASP A 166 -10.84 -1.05 30.05
N LYS A 167 -9.66 -1.68 30.13
CA LYS A 167 -9.52 -3.12 29.92
C LYS A 167 -10.41 -3.87 30.92
N SER A 168 -11.19 -4.85 30.47
CA SER A 168 -11.89 -5.72 31.42
C SER A 168 -10.87 -6.53 32.24
N VAL A 169 -11.28 -6.96 33.44
CA VAL A 169 -10.46 -7.78 34.37
C VAL A 169 -10.57 -9.28 33.99
N GLY A 170 -10.76 -9.57 32.70
CA GLY A 170 -10.98 -10.91 32.17
C GLY A 170 -9.72 -11.78 32.10
N ASP A 171 -9.86 -12.95 31.48
CA ASP A 171 -8.73 -13.85 31.21
C ASP A 171 -7.83 -13.25 30.12
N GLU A 172 -6.51 -13.36 30.28
CA GLU A 172 -5.54 -12.98 29.25
C GLU A 172 -5.34 -14.15 28.27
N TRP A 173 -5.80 -13.97 27.03
CA TRP A 173 -5.53 -14.90 25.93
C TRP A 173 -5.39 -14.14 24.62
N VAL A 174 -4.66 -14.74 23.68
CA VAL A 174 -4.51 -14.21 22.32
C VAL A 174 -4.74 -15.34 21.34
N ARG A 175 -5.57 -15.12 20.31
CA ARG A 175 -5.80 -16.10 19.25
C ARG A 175 -5.86 -15.46 17.87
N VAL A 176 -5.51 -16.24 16.85
CA VAL A 176 -5.66 -15.85 15.46
C VAL A 176 -6.48 -16.89 14.72
N SER A 177 -7.52 -16.45 14.02
CA SER A 177 -8.36 -17.28 13.17
C SER A 177 -8.06 -17.00 11.69
N ALA A 178 -7.78 -18.05 10.93
CA ALA A 178 -7.53 -17.96 9.50
C ALA A 178 -8.85 -17.86 8.73
N LEU A 179 -9.19 -16.71 8.15
CA LEU A 179 -10.43 -16.51 7.37
C LEU A 179 -10.20 -16.57 5.87
N GLY A 180 -8.95 -16.59 5.42
CA GLY A 180 -8.56 -16.73 4.02
C GLY A 180 -7.03 -16.66 3.86
N GLY A 181 -6.53 -17.01 2.68
CA GLY A 181 -5.10 -16.97 2.38
C GLY A 181 -4.24 -18.04 3.05
N CYS A 182 -4.81 -19.07 3.69
CA CYS A 182 -4.04 -20.19 4.23
C CYS A 182 -4.03 -21.37 3.24
N ARG A 183 -2.82 -21.83 2.86
CA ARG A 183 -2.58 -22.89 1.84
C ARG A 183 -3.10 -22.55 0.45
N GLN A 184 -3.25 -21.26 0.18
CA GLN A 184 -3.54 -20.70 -1.12
C GLN A 184 -2.91 -19.31 -1.25
N VAL A 185 -2.80 -18.82 -2.48
CA VAL A 185 -2.60 -17.40 -2.79
C VAL A 185 -3.98 -16.79 -3.02
N GLY A 186 -4.23 -15.56 -2.57
CA GLY A 186 -5.54 -14.92 -2.69
C GLY A 186 -6.37 -14.87 -1.40
N ARG A 187 -7.29 -13.90 -1.34
CA ARG A 187 -8.26 -13.66 -0.26
C ARG A 187 -7.67 -13.64 1.15
N SER A 188 -6.47 -13.08 1.31
CA SER A 188 -5.79 -12.96 2.61
C SER A 188 -6.70 -12.26 3.62
N CYS A 189 -6.90 -12.91 4.77
CA CYS A 189 -7.75 -12.41 5.85
C CYS A 189 -7.53 -13.20 7.13
N PHE A 190 -7.07 -12.54 8.19
CA PHE A 190 -6.92 -13.10 9.53
C PHE A 190 -7.70 -12.30 10.55
N LEU A 191 -8.27 -12.97 11.54
CA LEU A 191 -8.91 -12.32 12.67
C LEU A 191 -8.06 -12.55 13.93
N LEU A 192 -7.43 -11.49 14.42
CA LEU A 192 -6.72 -11.47 15.69
C LEU A 192 -7.70 -11.08 16.80
N GLN A 193 -7.78 -11.89 17.85
CA GLN A 193 -8.69 -11.64 18.96
C GLN A 193 -7.98 -11.78 20.30
N THR A 194 -8.41 -10.94 21.22
CA THR A 194 -8.21 -11.06 22.66
C THR A 194 -9.58 -11.11 23.34
N GLU A 195 -9.61 -11.17 24.66
CA GLU A 195 -10.86 -11.00 25.41
C GLU A 195 -11.53 -9.65 25.12
N GLU A 196 -10.74 -8.60 24.87
CA GLU A 196 -11.23 -7.22 24.72
C GLU A 196 -11.47 -6.81 23.26
N SER A 197 -10.70 -7.36 22.34
CA SER A 197 -10.51 -6.74 21.02
C SER A 197 -10.56 -7.73 19.87
N ASN A 198 -11.10 -7.27 18.74
CA ASN A 198 -11.18 -7.96 17.47
C ASN A 198 -10.55 -7.11 16.36
N VAL A 199 -9.44 -7.56 15.79
CA VAL A 199 -8.72 -6.86 14.72
C VAL A 199 -8.60 -7.76 13.51
N LEU A 200 -9.04 -7.27 12.35
CA LEU A 200 -8.90 -7.98 11.09
C LEU A 200 -7.59 -7.57 10.41
N LEU A 201 -6.79 -8.53 9.98
CA LEU A 201 -5.57 -8.31 9.19
C LEU A 201 -5.85 -8.72 7.75
N ASP A 202 -5.85 -7.73 6.86
CA ASP A 202 -6.28 -7.80 5.47
C ASP A 202 -7.72 -8.31 5.27
N ALA A 203 -8.27 -8.00 4.10
CA ALA A 203 -9.51 -8.56 3.59
C ALA A 203 -9.47 -8.51 2.06
N GLY A 204 -8.92 -9.55 1.45
CA GLY A 204 -8.73 -9.63 0.00
C GLY A 204 -9.81 -10.33 -0.80
N ILE A 205 -9.57 -10.45 -2.11
CA ILE A 205 -10.27 -11.38 -3.02
C ILE A 205 -9.33 -12.46 -3.56
N ASP A 206 -9.85 -13.61 -3.97
CA ASP A 206 -9.06 -14.64 -4.64
C ASP A 206 -9.12 -14.43 -6.16
N PRO A 207 -8.02 -14.00 -6.82
CA PRO A 207 -8.02 -13.72 -8.25
C PRO A 207 -8.14 -14.97 -9.13
N ALA A 208 -7.91 -16.17 -8.57
CA ALA A 208 -8.02 -17.44 -9.29
C ALA A 208 -9.46 -18.01 -9.24
N ALA A 209 -10.25 -17.62 -8.25
CA ALA A 209 -11.64 -18.00 -8.14
C ALA A 209 -12.53 -17.22 -9.12
N GLU A 210 -13.64 -17.82 -9.54
CA GLU A 210 -14.61 -17.14 -10.38
C GLU A 210 -15.22 -15.93 -9.63
N SER A 211 -15.12 -14.75 -10.24
CA SER A 211 -15.58 -13.49 -9.65
C SER A 211 -17.03 -13.58 -9.16
N GLY A 212 -17.26 -13.30 -7.88
CA GLY A 212 -18.60 -13.32 -7.28
C GLY A 212 -19.00 -14.66 -6.64
N THR A 213 -18.17 -15.69 -6.73
CA THR A 213 -18.40 -16.98 -6.03
C THR A 213 -17.94 -16.92 -4.58
N PRO A 214 -18.46 -17.78 -3.68
CA PRO A 214 -17.97 -17.85 -2.29
C PRO A 214 -16.46 -18.10 -2.17
N GLU A 215 -15.87 -18.83 -3.12
CA GLU A 215 -14.44 -19.11 -3.18
C GLU A 215 -13.60 -17.86 -3.46
N ASN A 216 -14.19 -16.85 -4.11
CA ASN A 216 -13.56 -15.55 -4.38
C ASN A 216 -13.36 -14.70 -3.12
N PHE A 217 -14.04 -15.03 -2.02
CA PHE A 217 -14.08 -14.19 -0.82
C PHE A 217 -13.53 -14.91 0.42
N PRO A 218 -13.05 -14.16 1.43
CA PRO A 218 -12.77 -14.69 2.75
C PRO A 218 -14.05 -15.22 3.41
N TYR A 219 -13.91 -16.07 4.42
CA TYR A 219 -15.02 -16.60 5.21
C TYR A 219 -15.57 -15.55 6.19
N LEU A 220 -16.16 -14.48 5.65
CA LEU A 220 -16.73 -13.37 6.43
C LEU A 220 -18.00 -13.74 7.21
N ASN A 221 -18.52 -14.95 7.00
CA ASN A 221 -19.63 -15.55 7.74
C ASN A 221 -19.16 -16.51 8.83
N ALA A 222 -17.86 -16.59 9.11
CA ALA A 222 -17.33 -17.39 10.22
C ALA A 222 -17.99 -16.94 11.53
N PRO A 223 -18.43 -17.86 12.42
CA PRO A 223 -19.13 -17.51 13.65
C PRO A 223 -18.36 -16.57 14.58
N GLU A 224 -17.03 -16.54 14.43
CA GLU A 224 -16.11 -15.79 15.29
C GLU A 224 -15.94 -14.33 14.85
N LEU A 225 -16.42 -13.98 13.64
CA LEU A 225 -16.38 -12.62 13.10
C LEU A 225 -17.76 -11.96 13.20
N ASP A 226 -17.89 -11.00 14.11
CA ASP A 226 -19.01 -10.06 14.14
C ASP A 226 -18.53 -8.66 13.75
N LEU A 227 -18.97 -8.17 12.59
CA LEU A 227 -18.58 -6.86 12.06
C LEU A 227 -18.95 -5.69 13.00
N LYS A 228 -19.94 -5.87 13.89
CA LYS A 228 -20.31 -4.84 14.88
C LYS A 228 -19.35 -4.79 16.06
N GLN A 229 -18.65 -5.88 16.33
CA GLN A 229 -17.66 -6.01 17.40
C GLN A 229 -16.23 -5.85 16.87
N LEU A 230 -16.06 -5.69 15.55
CA LEU A 230 -14.76 -5.46 14.96
C LEU A 230 -14.24 -4.06 15.33
N ASP A 231 -13.04 -4.01 15.91
CA ASP A 231 -12.45 -2.79 16.42
C ASP A 231 -11.61 -2.06 15.38
N ALA A 232 -10.89 -2.82 14.56
CA ALA A 232 -10.03 -2.27 13.52
C ALA A 232 -9.85 -3.26 12.38
N VAL A 233 -9.52 -2.71 11.20
CA VAL A 233 -8.93 -3.46 10.09
C VAL A 233 -7.53 -2.91 9.88
N VAL A 234 -6.52 -3.78 9.77
CA VAL A 234 -5.15 -3.42 9.41
C VAL A 234 -4.89 -3.97 8.01
N LEU A 235 -4.49 -3.11 7.09
CA LEU A 235 -4.18 -3.46 5.72
C LEU A 235 -2.68 -3.36 5.49
N SER A 236 -2.06 -4.49 5.13
CA SER A 236 -0.62 -4.60 4.87
C SER A 236 -0.19 -3.83 3.62
N HIS A 237 -0.90 -4.03 2.51
CA HIS A 237 -0.62 -3.38 1.24
C HIS A 237 -1.84 -3.45 0.31
N ALA A 238 -1.77 -2.75 -0.84
CA ALA A 238 -2.94 -2.46 -1.64
C ALA A 238 -3.28 -3.47 -2.74
N HIS A 239 -2.61 -4.62 -2.85
CA HIS A 239 -3.06 -5.60 -3.85
C HIS A 239 -4.45 -6.14 -3.52
N MET A 240 -5.19 -6.52 -4.56
CA MET A 240 -6.61 -6.86 -4.44
C MET A 240 -6.85 -8.11 -3.58
N ASP A 241 -5.90 -9.03 -3.54
CA ASP A 241 -5.86 -10.19 -2.65
C ASP A 241 -5.57 -9.89 -1.18
N HIS A 242 -5.36 -8.62 -0.84
CA HIS A 242 -5.24 -8.12 0.53
C HIS A 242 -6.25 -7.03 0.87
N CYS A 243 -6.65 -6.17 -0.08
CA CYS A 243 -7.55 -5.05 0.18
C CYS A 243 -8.96 -5.19 -0.44
N GLY A 244 -9.15 -6.13 -1.36
CA GLY A 244 -10.29 -6.14 -2.28
C GLY A 244 -11.66 -6.22 -1.61
N MET A 245 -11.76 -6.79 -0.42
CA MET A 245 -13.03 -6.91 0.33
C MET A 245 -13.21 -5.86 1.43
N ILE A 246 -12.24 -4.95 1.66
CA ILE A 246 -12.40 -3.89 2.65
C ILE A 246 -13.64 -3.02 2.39
N PRO A 247 -13.92 -2.54 1.16
CA PRO A 247 -15.15 -1.80 0.90
C PRO A 247 -16.42 -2.62 1.18
N TYR A 248 -16.37 -3.94 0.97
CA TYR A 248 -17.51 -4.82 1.28
C TYR A 248 -17.85 -4.84 2.77
N LEU A 249 -16.85 -4.79 3.66
CA LEU A 249 -17.07 -4.71 5.11
C LEU A 249 -17.96 -3.50 5.47
N PHE A 250 -17.67 -2.34 4.88
CA PHE A 250 -18.47 -1.12 5.07
C PHE A 250 -19.87 -1.18 4.45
N LYS A 251 -20.04 -1.94 3.36
CA LYS A 251 -21.35 -2.25 2.81
C LYS A 251 -22.16 -3.14 3.76
N MET A 252 -21.50 -4.08 4.45
CA MET A 252 -22.12 -5.01 5.40
C MET A 252 -22.32 -4.44 6.81
N GLY A 253 -21.85 -3.22 7.07
CA GLY A 253 -22.16 -2.47 8.29
C GLY A 253 -20.99 -2.27 9.25
N TYR A 254 -19.76 -2.66 8.88
CA TYR A 254 -18.57 -2.21 9.58
C TYR A 254 -18.46 -0.68 9.50
N ASP A 255 -18.13 -0.02 10.60
CA ASP A 255 -18.03 1.44 10.70
C ASP A 255 -16.79 1.93 11.46
N GLY A 256 -15.88 1.01 11.81
CA GLY A 256 -14.61 1.29 12.47
C GLY A 256 -13.48 1.73 11.53
N PRO A 257 -12.27 1.93 12.08
CA PRO A 257 -11.08 2.38 11.35
C PRO A 257 -10.43 1.31 10.45
N VAL A 258 -9.77 1.76 9.39
CA VAL A 258 -8.80 0.97 8.62
C VAL A 258 -7.43 1.59 8.82
N TYR A 259 -6.40 0.82 9.17
CA TYR A 259 -5.03 1.29 9.34
C TYR A 259 -4.14 0.77 8.21
N CYS A 260 -3.46 1.67 7.51
CA CYS A 260 -2.45 1.34 6.50
C CYS A 260 -1.58 2.57 6.20
N THR A 261 -0.50 2.43 5.45
CA THR A 261 0.28 3.59 5.02
C THR A 261 -0.50 4.46 4.02
N GLU A 262 -0.08 5.71 3.89
CA GLU A 262 -0.71 6.66 2.95
C GLU A 262 -0.68 6.18 1.48
N PRO A 263 0.44 5.66 0.92
CA PRO A 263 0.44 5.13 -0.44
C PRO A 263 -0.49 3.92 -0.58
N THR A 264 -0.60 3.08 0.45
CA THR A 264 -1.50 1.92 0.45
C THR A 264 -2.96 2.35 0.40
N ARG A 265 -3.37 3.38 1.15
CA ARG A 265 -4.71 3.96 1.07
C ARG A 265 -5.03 4.39 -0.37
N ASP A 266 -4.15 5.17 -0.98
CA ASP A 266 -4.41 5.75 -2.31
C ASP A 266 -4.43 4.69 -3.42
N MET A 267 -3.52 3.71 -3.36
CA MET A 267 -3.56 2.56 -4.28
C MET A 267 -4.82 1.72 -4.08
N MET A 268 -5.26 1.49 -2.83
CA MET A 268 -6.50 0.76 -2.56
C MET A 268 -7.69 1.46 -3.22
N ILE A 269 -7.77 2.79 -3.15
CA ILE A 269 -8.84 3.55 -3.81
C ILE A 269 -8.79 3.35 -5.33
N MET A 270 -7.61 3.52 -5.93
CA MET A 270 -7.41 3.36 -7.37
C MET A 270 -7.81 1.95 -7.84
N LEU A 271 -7.31 0.90 -7.19
CA LEU A 271 -7.51 -0.50 -7.59
C LEU A 271 -8.95 -0.96 -7.34
N THR A 272 -9.58 -0.54 -6.25
CA THR A 272 -10.98 -0.90 -5.97
C THR A 272 -11.96 -0.17 -6.91
N LEU A 273 -11.65 1.05 -7.36
CA LEU A 273 -12.41 1.74 -8.41
C LEU A 273 -12.25 1.05 -9.77
N ASP A 274 -11.02 0.66 -10.13
CA ASP A 274 -10.75 -0.08 -11.37
C ASP A 274 -11.48 -1.43 -11.38
N TYR A 275 -11.47 -2.16 -10.25
CA TYR A 275 -12.18 -3.42 -10.11
C TYR A 275 -13.70 -3.29 -10.37
N ILE A 276 -14.35 -2.23 -9.89
CA ILE A 276 -15.76 -1.94 -10.21
C ILE A 276 -15.92 -1.71 -11.73
N GLY A 277 -15.03 -0.94 -12.34
CA GLY A 277 -15.04 -0.67 -13.78
C GLY A 277 -14.88 -1.95 -14.62
N LEU A 278 -13.92 -2.80 -14.25
CA LEU A 278 -13.67 -4.09 -14.90
C LEU A 278 -14.87 -5.03 -14.78
N ALA A 279 -15.46 -5.17 -13.58
CA ALA A 279 -16.65 -6.00 -13.38
C ALA A 279 -17.79 -5.57 -14.31
N HIS A 280 -18.09 -4.27 -14.39
CA HIS A 280 -19.12 -3.74 -15.29
C HIS A 280 -18.80 -4.01 -16.77
N SER A 281 -17.54 -3.87 -17.19
CA SER A 281 -17.14 -4.14 -18.58
C SER A 281 -17.33 -5.60 -19.00
N GLN A 282 -17.29 -6.52 -18.04
CA GLN A 282 -17.48 -7.96 -18.23
C GLN A 282 -18.94 -8.40 -18.03
N ASN A 283 -19.89 -7.47 -17.90
CA ASN A 283 -21.28 -7.73 -17.52
C ASN A 283 -21.43 -8.51 -16.20
N ASN A 284 -20.47 -8.35 -15.28
CA ASN A 284 -20.52 -8.88 -13.93
C ASN A 284 -20.84 -7.76 -12.92
N THR A 285 -21.24 -8.11 -11.70
CA THR A 285 -21.52 -7.15 -10.62
C THR A 285 -20.45 -7.24 -9.55
N ALA A 286 -19.79 -6.11 -9.27
CA ALA A 286 -18.86 -6.03 -8.15
C ALA A 286 -19.60 -6.23 -6.81
N PRO A 287 -18.96 -6.83 -5.79
CA PRO A 287 -19.57 -7.05 -4.47
C PRO A 287 -19.94 -5.75 -3.75
N TYR A 288 -19.39 -4.61 -4.16
CA TYR A 288 -19.63 -3.28 -3.61
C TYR A 288 -19.64 -2.21 -4.71
N ASP A 289 -20.04 -0.99 -4.33
CA ASP A 289 -20.04 0.18 -5.21
C ASP A 289 -19.11 1.28 -4.67
N SER A 290 -19.02 2.40 -5.39
CA SER A 290 -18.18 3.54 -5.02
C SER A 290 -18.58 4.21 -3.70
N THR A 291 -19.82 4.03 -3.23
CA THR A 291 -20.27 4.54 -1.92
C THR A 291 -19.56 3.80 -0.79
N ALA A 292 -19.36 2.49 -0.95
CA ALA A 292 -18.65 1.67 0.02
C ALA A 292 -17.16 2.03 0.09
N ILE A 293 -16.52 2.28 -1.06
CA ILE A 293 -15.13 2.78 -1.14
C ILE A 293 -15.02 4.12 -0.40
N LYS A 294 -15.91 5.08 -0.69
CA LYS A 294 -15.93 6.39 -0.03
C LYS A 294 -16.10 6.28 1.50
N LYS A 295 -16.92 5.34 1.98
CA LYS A 295 -17.05 5.06 3.42
C LYS A 295 -15.76 4.54 4.04
N ALA A 296 -15.07 3.62 3.35
CA ALA A 296 -13.78 3.08 3.78
C ALA A 296 -12.73 4.18 3.88
N VAL A 297 -12.55 4.98 2.82
CA VAL A 297 -11.56 6.07 2.77
C VAL A 297 -11.74 7.07 3.90
N LYS A 298 -12.98 7.51 4.15
CA LYS A 298 -13.29 8.44 5.25
C LYS A 298 -12.91 7.90 6.63
N ARG A 299 -12.74 6.59 6.77
CA ARG A 299 -12.40 5.88 8.01
C ARG A 299 -10.98 5.29 8.01
N THR A 300 -10.20 5.50 6.95
CA THR A 300 -8.80 5.07 6.92
C THR A 300 -7.92 6.02 7.73
N ILE A 301 -7.08 5.52 8.61
CA ILE A 301 -6.07 6.25 9.39
C ILE A 301 -4.71 5.80 8.88
N THR A 302 -3.82 6.75 8.60
CA THR A 302 -2.55 6.48 7.91
C THR A 302 -1.33 6.79 8.76
N PRO A 303 -0.93 5.89 9.68
CA PRO A 303 0.30 6.07 10.44
C PRO A 303 1.53 5.91 9.53
N ASP A 304 2.61 6.61 9.88
CA ASP A 304 3.90 6.49 9.20
C ASP A 304 4.63 5.19 9.57
N TYR A 305 5.64 4.81 8.79
CA TYR A 305 6.51 3.70 9.19
C TYR A 305 7.24 3.99 10.51
N GLY A 306 7.32 2.98 11.37
CA GLY A 306 7.93 3.08 12.70
C GLY A 306 7.07 3.83 13.73
N GLU A 307 5.91 4.31 13.35
CA GLU A 307 4.97 4.97 14.24
C GLU A 307 4.26 3.94 15.12
N VAL A 308 4.38 4.08 16.45
CA VAL A 308 3.60 3.29 17.41
C VAL A 308 2.23 3.93 17.57
N THR A 309 1.18 3.17 17.27
CA THR A 309 -0.21 3.65 17.22
C THR A 309 -1.10 2.73 18.04
N ASP A 310 -1.73 3.25 19.10
CA ASP A 310 -2.77 2.49 19.81
C ASP A 310 -3.99 2.31 18.88
N ILE A 311 -4.42 1.06 18.69
CA ILE A 311 -5.56 0.72 17.80
C ILE A 311 -6.75 0.14 18.55
N THR A 312 -6.52 -0.41 19.74
CA THR A 312 -7.53 -0.87 20.70
C THR A 312 -7.02 -0.61 22.12
N PRO A 313 -7.81 -0.85 23.19
CA PRO A 313 -7.34 -0.72 24.57
C PRO A 313 -6.10 -1.54 24.93
N ASP A 314 -5.88 -2.65 24.24
CA ASP A 314 -4.85 -3.64 24.53
C ASP A 314 -3.91 -3.93 23.36
N MET A 315 -4.08 -3.30 22.19
CA MET A 315 -3.21 -3.51 21.03
C MET A 315 -2.61 -2.21 20.51
N ARG A 316 -1.29 -2.25 20.25
CA ARG A 316 -0.55 -1.21 19.52
C ARG A 316 -0.02 -1.75 18.20
N LEU A 317 -0.21 -0.99 17.15
CA LEU A 317 0.28 -1.27 15.80
C LEU A 317 1.55 -0.48 15.52
N THR A 318 2.50 -1.11 14.84
CA THR A 318 3.60 -0.44 14.16
C THR A 318 3.72 -1.02 12.75
N LEU A 319 3.66 -0.13 11.75
CA LEU A 319 3.88 -0.49 10.36
C LEU A 319 5.37 -0.31 10.05
N GLU A 320 5.97 -1.28 9.40
CA GLU A 320 7.37 -1.22 8.95
C GLU A 320 7.47 -1.57 7.47
N ASN A 321 8.50 -1.08 6.77
CA ASN A 321 8.64 -1.34 5.33
C ASN A 321 8.70 -2.85 5.03
N ALA A 322 7.85 -3.33 4.11
CA ALA A 322 7.87 -4.72 3.61
C ALA A 322 8.65 -4.89 2.30
N GLY A 323 8.97 -3.82 1.57
CA GLY A 323 9.71 -3.91 0.31
C GLY A 323 8.98 -4.59 -0.86
N HIS A 324 7.69 -4.86 -0.73
CA HIS A 324 6.89 -5.59 -1.73
C HIS A 324 6.34 -4.67 -2.85
N ILE A 325 5.54 -3.69 -2.46
CA ILE A 325 5.07 -2.58 -3.30
C ILE A 325 5.20 -1.26 -2.54
N ILE A 326 5.04 -0.11 -3.21
CA ILE A 326 5.07 1.18 -2.53
C ILE A 326 4.03 1.23 -1.41
N GLY A 327 4.47 1.59 -0.20
CA GLY A 327 3.62 1.60 1.00
C GLY A 327 3.36 0.24 1.66
N SER A 328 3.83 -0.88 1.08
CA SER A 328 3.65 -2.21 1.70
C SER A 328 4.26 -2.29 3.10
N SER A 329 3.55 -2.93 4.02
CA SER A 329 3.86 -2.88 5.44
C SER A 329 3.87 -4.25 6.10
N LEU A 330 4.96 -4.52 6.83
CA LEU A 330 5.00 -5.50 7.90
C LEU A 330 4.17 -4.93 9.07
N CYS A 331 3.22 -5.70 9.57
CA CYS A 331 2.30 -5.27 10.63
C CYS A 331 2.73 -5.89 11.96
N HIS A 332 3.40 -5.12 12.81
CA HIS A 332 3.78 -5.54 14.16
C HIS A 332 2.70 -5.12 15.15
N ILE A 333 2.15 -6.08 15.89
CA ILE A 333 1.07 -5.88 16.84
C ILE A 333 1.55 -6.29 18.22
N HIS A 334 1.68 -5.30 19.09
CA HIS A 334 2.00 -5.46 20.50
C HIS A 334 0.70 -5.60 21.30
N VAL A 335 0.48 -6.77 21.90
CA VAL A 335 -0.73 -7.09 22.67
C VAL A 335 -0.45 -7.05 24.18
N GLY A 336 -1.34 -6.42 24.93
CA GLY A 336 -1.25 -6.23 26.38
C GLY A 336 -0.08 -5.34 26.79
N GLU A 337 0.40 -5.50 28.03
CA GLU A 337 1.67 -4.89 28.49
C GLU A 337 2.86 -5.79 28.09
N GLY A 338 2.92 -6.14 26.81
CA GLY A 338 3.83 -7.15 26.30
C GLY A 338 3.43 -8.57 26.69
N LEU A 339 2.14 -8.89 26.65
CA LEU A 339 1.65 -10.26 26.75
C LEU A 339 2.16 -11.06 25.55
N HIS A 340 1.89 -10.59 24.33
CA HIS A 340 2.28 -11.25 23.09
C HIS A 340 2.58 -10.24 21.98
N ASN A 341 3.57 -10.50 21.13
CA ASN A 341 3.88 -9.69 19.95
C ASN A 341 3.73 -10.56 18.70
N LEU A 342 2.82 -10.14 17.83
CA LEU A 342 2.57 -10.76 16.54
C LEU A 342 3.21 -9.92 15.43
N LEU A 343 3.98 -10.56 14.55
CA LEU A 343 4.40 -9.98 13.29
C LEU A 343 3.62 -10.64 12.15
N TYR A 344 2.72 -9.89 11.50
CA TYR A 344 2.08 -10.30 10.26
C TYR A 344 2.80 -9.65 9.09
N THR A 345 3.39 -10.45 8.19
CA THR A 345 4.24 -9.89 7.14
C THR A 345 3.46 -9.27 5.99
N GLY A 346 2.23 -9.74 5.74
CA GLY A 346 1.62 -9.61 4.41
C GLY A 346 2.57 -10.20 3.37
N ASP A 347 2.63 -9.57 2.19
CA ASP A 347 3.65 -9.85 1.20
C ASP A 347 4.87 -8.96 1.42
N TYR A 348 6.07 -9.53 1.27
CA TYR A 348 7.32 -8.81 1.55
C TYR A 348 8.48 -9.30 0.69
N ASN A 349 9.45 -8.41 0.47
CA ASN A 349 10.69 -8.69 -0.23
C ASN A 349 11.90 -8.38 0.65
N TYR A 350 12.63 -9.41 1.07
CA TYR A 350 13.89 -9.26 1.78
C TYR A 350 15.09 -9.18 0.82
N ASP A 351 14.97 -8.26 -0.14
CA ASP A 351 16.01 -7.89 -1.11
C ASP A 351 15.87 -6.41 -1.48
N ASN A 352 16.99 -5.76 -1.79
CA ASN A 352 16.98 -4.40 -2.28
C ASN A 352 16.68 -4.39 -3.80
N THR A 353 15.59 -3.75 -4.19
CA THR A 353 15.16 -3.71 -5.60
C THR A 353 15.47 -2.38 -6.27
N GLU A 354 15.11 -2.22 -7.55
CA GLU A 354 15.30 -0.95 -8.24
C GLU A 354 14.46 0.16 -7.59
N MET A 355 13.18 -0.14 -7.29
CA MET A 355 12.21 0.83 -6.82
C MET A 355 12.10 0.93 -5.31
N LEU A 356 12.37 -0.15 -4.56
CA LEU A 356 12.05 -0.24 -3.14
C LEU A 356 13.25 -0.68 -2.29
N ARG A 357 13.17 -0.38 -1.00
CA ARG A 357 14.09 -0.87 0.03
C ARG A 357 13.64 -2.25 0.49
N GLU A 358 14.57 -3.09 0.91
CA GLU A 358 14.28 -4.39 1.50
C GLU A 358 13.40 -4.31 2.77
N ALA A 359 12.72 -5.41 3.09
CA ALA A 359 11.89 -5.55 4.28
C ALA A 359 12.68 -5.27 5.59
N SER A 360 12.05 -4.56 6.53
CA SER A 360 12.66 -4.22 7.82
C SER A 360 12.71 -5.43 8.75
N THR A 361 13.82 -5.60 9.48
CA THR A 361 13.96 -6.61 10.56
C THR A 361 14.09 -5.96 11.94
N ASP A 362 13.89 -4.65 12.05
CA ASP A 362 14.05 -3.88 13.30
C ASP A 362 12.84 -4.00 14.23
N PHE A 363 12.59 -5.20 14.74
CA PHE A 363 11.58 -5.46 15.76
C PHE A 363 12.24 -5.82 17.09
N GLN A 364 11.78 -5.24 18.20
CA GLN A 364 12.35 -5.51 19.52
C GLN A 364 11.95 -6.88 20.08
N ARG A 365 10.70 -7.29 19.84
CA ARG A 365 10.12 -8.53 20.36
C ARG A 365 9.09 -9.08 19.37
N VAL A 366 9.21 -10.36 19.02
CA VAL A 366 8.29 -11.10 18.16
C VAL A 366 8.15 -12.50 18.75
N GLU A 367 6.98 -12.86 19.25
CA GLU A 367 6.70 -14.22 19.73
C GLU A 367 6.12 -15.10 18.63
N THR A 368 5.21 -14.54 17.82
CA THR A 368 4.61 -15.22 16.67
C THR A 368 4.87 -14.42 15.41
N MET A 369 5.27 -15.10 14.34
CA MET A 369 5.28 -14.55 12.99
C MET A 369 4.29 -15.30 12.10
N ILE A 370 3.50 -14.58 11.32
CA ILE A 370 2.70 -15.11 10.22
C ILE A 370 3.36 -14.59 8.93
N THR A 371 3.95 -15.50 8.15
CA THR A 371 4.74 -15.16 6.95
C THR A 371 4.15 -15.75 5.68
N GLU A 372 4.20 -14.97 4.59
CA GLU A 372 3.87 -15.48 3.25
C GLU A 372 4.76 -16.66 2.84
N SER A 373 4.31 -17.40 1.84
CA SER A 373 4.96 -18.62 1.34
C SER A 373 4.81 -18.77 -0.17
N THR A 374 4.72 -17.65 -0.91
CA THR A 374 4.51 -17.67 -2.36
C THR A 374 5.58 -18.52 -3.03
N TYR A 375 6.84 -18.31 -2.63
CA TYR A 375 8.03 -19.07 -3.05
C TYR A 375 8.55 -20.01 -1.94
N GLY A 376 7.63 -20.63 -1.19
CA GLY A 376 7.96 -21.54 -0.08
C GLY A 376 8.39 -22.95 -0.51
N GLY A 377 8.37 -23.29 -1.80
CA GLY A 377 8.78 -24.57 -2.36
C GLY A 377 10.30 -24.80 -2.29
N ARG A 378 10.76 -26.06 -2.42
CA ARG A 378 12.20 -26.37 -2.32
C ARG A 378 13.02 -25.86 -3.51
N ASP A 379 12.38 -25.77 -4.67
CA ASP A 379 12.98 -25.42 -5.95
C ASP A 379 12.53 -24.01 -6.39
N ASP A 380 11.95 -23.24 -5.48
CA ASP A 380 11.38 -21.90 -5.71
C ASP A 380 12.44 -20.80 -5.51
N GLU A 381 13.70 -21.11 -5.81
CA GLU A 381 14.79 -20.13 -5.82
C GLU A 381 14.63 -19.18 -7.00
N GLN A 382 14.88 -17.89 -6.74
CA GLN A 382 14.85 -16.90 -7.80
C GLN A 382 16.23 -16.68 -8.38
N THR A 383 16.27 -16.35 -9.67
CA THR A 383 17.53 -15.91 -10.29
C THR A 383 17.98 -14.63 -9.59
N PRO A 384 19.26 -14.52 -9.16
CA PRO A 384 19.78 -13.31 -8.56
C PRO A 384 19.49 -12.09 -9.43
N ARG A 385 19.10 -10.97 -8.81
CA ARG A 385 18.60 -9.77 -9.49
C ARG A 385 19.50 -9.30 -10.63
N GLU A 386 20.81 -9.28 -10.41
CA GLU A 386 21.77 -8.83 -11.43
C GLU A 386 21.76 -9.74 -12.68
N GLU A 387 21.63 -11.05 -12.49
CA GLU A 387 21.55 -12.00 -13.60
C GLU A 387 20.18 -11.93 -14.30
N ALA A 388 19.09 -11.79 -13.52
CA ALA A 388 17.75 -11.56 -14.05
C ALA A 388 17.70 -10.30 -14.93
N ASN A 389 18.29 -9.19 -14.46
CA ASN A 389 18.41 -7.94 -15.19
C ASN A 389 19.15 -8.14 -16.52
N LYS A 390 20.31 -8.81 -16.50
CA LYS A 390 21.08 -9.13 -17.71
C LYS A 390 20.29 -9.99 -18.70
N LYS A 391 19.61 -11.03 -18.21
CA LYS A 391 18.79 -11.93 -19.02
C LYS A 391 17.63 -11.19 -19.68
N PHE A 392 16.90 -10.38 -18.92
CA PHE A 392 15.81 -9.56 -19.42
C PHE A 392 16.29 -8.60 -20.50
N LEU A 393 17.31 -7.78 -20.21
CA LEU A 393 17.85 -6.81 -21.16
C LEU A 393 18.43 -7.48 -22.42
N SER A 394 19.10 -8.62 -22.27
CA SER A 394 19.60 -9.39 -23.42
C SER A 394 18.45 -9.83 -24.32
N LYS A 395 17.34 -10.31 -23.74
CA LYS A 395 16.18 -10.76 -24.52
C LYS A 395 15.49 -9.60 -25.21
N VAL A 396 15.29 -8.50 -24.49
CA VAL A 396 14.72 -7.26 -25.03
C VAL A 396 15.54 -6.78 -26.22
N LYS A 397 16.86 -6.62 -26.06
CA LYS A 397 17.77 -6.16 -27.14
C LYS A 397 17.78 -7.12 -28.32
N GLN A 398 17.77 -8.44 -28.08
CA GLN A 398 17.69 -9.44 -29.15
C GLN A 398 16.42 -9.27 -29.98
N THR A 399 15.26 -9.13 -29.33
CA THR A 399 13.96 -9.01 -30.00
C THR A 399 13.84 -7.69 -30.77
N LEU A 400 14.27 -6.59 -30.18
CA LEU A 400 14.21 -5.28 -30.84
C LEU A 400 15.14 -5.21 -32.06
N ASN A 401 16.34 -5.80 -31.96
CA ASN A 401 17.32 -5.83 -33.07
C ASN A 401 16.85 -6.66 -34.27
N LYS A 402 15.99 -7.67 -34.07
CA LYS A 402 15.37 -8.43 -35.19
C LYS A 402 14.15 -7.73 -35.80
N GLY A 403 13.76 -6.56 -35.28
CA GLY A 403 12.60 -5.82 -35.80
C GLY A 403 11.29 -6.11 -35.08
N GLY A 404 11.32 -6.91 -33.99
CA GLY A 404 10.12 -7.33 -33.28
C GLY A 404 9.76 -6.45 -32.08
N LYS A 405 8.57 -6.68 -31.54
CA LYS A 405 8.05 -6.04 -30.33
C LYS A 405 8.20 -6.95 -29.12
N VAL A 406 8.43 -6.36 -27.95
CA VAL A 406 8.51 -7.07 -26.67
C VAL A 406 7.28 -6.74 -25.84
N ILE A 407 6.48 -7.74 -25.50
CA ILE A 407 5.31 -7.60 -24.62
C ILE A 407 5.70 -8.09 -23.23
N VAL A 408 5.51 -7.24 -22.23
CA VAL A 408 5.79 -7.54 -20.82
C VAL A 408 4.48 -7.39 -20.03
N PRO A 409 3.76 -8.50 -19.74
CA PRO A 409 2.60 -8.45 -18.87
C PRO A 409 3.04 -8.18 -17.42
N ALA A 410 2.47 -7.14 -16.81
CA ALA A 410 2.74 -6.76 -15.42
C ALA A 410 1.47 -6.31 -14.70
N PHE A 411 1.48 -6.34 -13.36
CA PHE A 411 0.46 -5.67 -12.57
C PHE A 411 0.63 -4.15 -12.65
N ALA A 412 -0.45 -3.40 -12.37
CA ALA A 412 -0.40 -1.94 -12.39
C ALA A 412 0.68 -1.38 -11.47
N VAL A 413 0.80 -1.96 -10.26
CA VAL A 413 1.77 -1.61 -9.22
C VAL A 413 2.65 -2.82 -8.87
N GLY A 414 3.95 -2.59 -8.74
CA GLY A 414 4.98 -3.57 -8.41
C GLY A 414 5.92 -3.82 -9.59
N ARG A 415 5.70 -4.91 -10.35
CA ARG A 415 6.60 -5.35 -11.43
C ARG A 415 6.79 -4.33 -12.54
N SER A 416 5.73 -3.61 -12.88
CA SER A 416 5.76 -2.61 -13.93
C SER A 416 6.79 -1.53 -13.62
N GLN A 417 6.80 -1.02 -12.38
CA GLN A 417 7.78 -0.03 -11.96
C GLN A 417 9.20 -0.61 -11.89
N GLU A 418 9.38 -1.84 -11.39
CA GLU A 418 10.69 -2.52 -11.39
C GLU A 418 11.31 -2.62 -12.79
N VAL A 419 10.53 -3.09 -13.77
CA VAL A 419 10.97 -3.18 -15.18
C VAL A 419 11.23 -1.79 -15.76
N LEU A 420 10.38 -0.81 -15.44
CA LEU A 420 10.54 0.56 -15.93
C LEU A 420 11.82 1.21 -15.40
N GLY A 421 12.16 1.02 -14.13
CA GLY A 421 13.40 1.52 -13.54
C GLY A 421 14.63 0.93 -14.21
N LEU A 422 14.62 -0.37 -14.49
CA LEU A 422 15.72 -1.03 -15.20
C LEU A 422 15.87 -0.51 -16.63
N LEU A 423 14.77 -0.31 -17.35
CA LEU A 423 14.81 0.24 -18.71
C LEU A 423 15.27 1.71 -18.73
N ALA A 424 14.83 2.51 -17.76
CA ALA A 424 15.24 3.90 -17.61
C ALA A 424 16.75 4.04 -17.38
N ASP A 425 17.33 3.18 -16.53
CA ASP A 425 18.79 3.13 -16.33
C ASP A 425 19.58 2.80 -17.61
N GLU A 426 19.00 2.00 -18.52
CA GLU A 426 19.64 1.69 -19.81
C GLU A 426 19.45 2.79 -20.86
N MET A 427 18.35 3.55 -20.78
CA MET A 427 18.10 4.75 -21.59
C MET A 427 19.10 5.85 -21.24
N GLU A 428 19.30 6.12 -19.95
CA GLU A 428 20.26 7.11 -19.44
C GLU A 428 21.68 6.86 -19.96
N ARG A 429 22.07 5.59 -20.06
CA ARG A 429 23.38 5.18 -20.57
C ARG A 429 23.48 5.23 -22.10
N SER A 430 22.45 5.70 -22.81
CA SER A 430 22.34 5.72 -24.28
C SER A 430 22.51 4.33 -24.93
N TYR A 431 22.23 3.25 -24.19
CA TYR A 431 22.28 1.87 -24.70
C TYR A 431 20.91 1.36 -25.16
N PHE A 432 19.85 2.16 -24.97
CA PHE A 432 18.47 1.82 -25.28
C PHE A 432 17.70 3.06 -25.75
N ASP A 433 17.39 3.14 -27.04
CA ASP A 433 16.67 4.29 -27.65
C ASP A 433 15.33 3.86 -28.27
N TYR A 434 14.75 2.76 -27.79
CA TYR A 434 13.48 2.27 -28.28
C TYR A 434 12.30 2.86 -27.49
N PRO A 435 11.14 3.08 -28.12
CA PRO A 435 9.93 3.45 -27.40
C PRO A 435 9.52 2.37 -26.39
N VAL A 436 9.14 2.80 -25.18
CA VAL A 436 8.53 1.96 -24.15
C VAL A 436 7.11 2.45 -23.91
N TYR A 437 6.13 1.69 -24.38
CA TYR A 437 4.73 1.99 -24.17
C TYR A 437 4.26 1.40 -22.84
N ILE A 438 3.57 2.22 -22.03
CA ILE A 438 2.87 1.75 -20.83
C ILE A 438 1.36 1.81 -21.06
N ASP A 439 0.65 0.72 -20.81
CA ASP A 439 -0.81 0.61 -21.00
C ASP A 439 -1.50 0.04 -19.76
N GLY A 440 -2.78 0.38 -19.59
CA GLY A 440 -3.57 0.13 -18.41
C GLY A 440 -3.23 1.09 -17.27
N MET A 441 -3.46 0.65 -16.03
CA MET A 441 -3.33 1.47 -14.82
C MET A 441 -1.87 1.75 -14.41
N ILE A 442 -0.88 1.44 -15.26
CA ILE A 442 0.55 1.63 -14.94
C ILE A 442 0.88 3.12 -14.85
N LYS A 443 0.32 3.95 -15.73
CA LYS A 443 0.50 5.41 -15.67
C LYS A 443 -0.01 5.97 -14.33
N ASP A 444 -1.18 5.52 -13.90
CA ASP A 444 -1.82 5.97 -12.66
C ASP A 444 -1.02 5.50 -11.43
N ALA A 445 -0.53 4.27 -11.45
CA ALA A 445 0.38 3.77 -10.41
C ALA A 445 1.68 4.59 -10.38
N ASN A 446 2.29 4.91 -11.53
CA ASN A 446 3.49 5.73 -11.60
C ASN A 446 3.25 7.13 -11.02
N ALA A 447 2.09 7.74 -11.31
CA ALA A 447 1.72 9.02 -10.71
C ALA A 447 1.75 8.95 -9.17
N LEU A 448 1.17 7.91 -8.58
CA LEU A 448 1.26 7.72 -7.13
C LEU A 448 2.69 7.47 -6.63
N HIS A 449 3.56 6.80 -7.39
CA HIS A 449 4.99 6.67 -7.01
C HIS A 449 5.68 8.04 -6.95
N THR A 450 5.36 8.94 -7.90
CA THR A 450 5.91 10.30 -7.89
C THR A 450 5.35 11.19 -6.78
N ALA A 451 4.20 10.84 -6.22
CA ALA A 451 3.60 11.54 -5.08
C ALA A 451 4.27 11.16 -3.74
N TYR A 452 4.84 9.95 -3.63
CA TYR A 452 5.34 9.36 -2.39
C TYR A 452 6.83 8.94 -2.47
N PRO A 453 7.75 9.85 -2.83
CA PRO A 453 9.16 9.50 -3.04
C PRO A 453 9.83 8.91 -1.78
N GLU A 454 9.42 9.32 -0.58
CA GLU A 454 9.96 8.85 0.70
C GLU A 454 9.77 7.34 0.93
N PHE A 455 8.82 6.72 0.24
CA PHE A 455 8.59 5.27 0.27
C PHE A 455 9.48 4.49 -0.72
N LEU A 456 10.15 5.17 -1.65
CA LEU A 456 10.99 4.54 -2.69
C LEU A 456 12.41 4.25 -2.18
N SER A 457 13.20 3.57 -3.01
CA SER A 457 14.62 3.33 -2.78
C SER A 457 15.39 4.66 -2.72
N LYS A 458 16.50 4.69 -1.95
CA LYS A 458 17.38 5.87 -1.88
C LYS A 458 17.95 6.28 -3.25
N LYS A 459 18.04 5.33 -4.18
CA LYS A 459 18.46 5.57 -5.57
C LYS A 459 17.39 6.38 -6.30
N VAL A 460 16.14 5.92 -6.30
CA VAL A 460 15.03 6.58 -7.00
C VAL A 460 14.70 7.92 -6.34
N GLN A 461 14.76 8.02 -5.01
CA GLN A 461 14.57 9.30 -4.30
C GLN A 461 15.49 10.42 -4.79
N LYS A 462 16.72 10.10 -5.20
CA LYS A 462 17.64 11.11 -5.75
C LYS A 462 17.24 11.53 -7.16
N LYS A 463 16.92 10.53 -7.99
CA LYS A 463 16.56 10.72 -9.41
C LYS A 463 15.22 11.41 -9.61
N ILE A 464 14.26 11.22 -8.71
CA ILE A 464 12.88 11.69 -8.91
C ILE A 464 12.75 13.22 -8.96
N PHE A 465 13.74 13.95 -8.43
CA PHE A 465 13.78 15.41 -8.43
C PHE A 465 14.52 16.02 -9.63
N GLU A 466 15.15 15.18 -10.45
CA GLU A 466 15.87 15.58 -11.65
C GLU A 466 15.10 15.03 -12.84
N GLU A 467 14.38 15.89 -13.59
CA GLU A 467 13.46 15.44 -14.66
C GLU A 467 14.14 14.51 -15.68
N GLU A 468 15.39 14.83 -16.06
CA GLU A 468 16.20 14.04 -16.99
C GLU A 468 16.62 12.66 -16.43
N GLU A 469 16.68 12.49 -15.12
CA GLU A 469 17.02 11.21 -14.47
C GLU A 469 15.80 10.46 -13.93
N ASN A 470 14.63 11.10 -13.90
CA ASN A 470 13.42 10.53 -13.32
C ASN A 470 12.98 9.30 -14.13
N PRO A 471 12.94 8.10 -13.53
CA PRO A 471 12.69 6.86 -14.25
C PRO A 471 11.26 6.76 -14.79
N PHE A 472 10.35 7.65 -14.38
CA PHE A 472 8.97 7.68 -14.84
C PHE A 472 8.70 8.73 -15.93
N LEU A 473 9.65 9.64 -16.19
CA LEU A 473 9.46 10.79 -17.08
C LEU A 473 10.43 10.79 -18.29
N GLN A 474 11.19 9.71 -18.51
CA GLN A 474 12.07 9.59 -19.67
C GLN A 474 11.27 9.77 -20.98
N ASP A 475 11.80 10.52 -21.94
CA ASP A 475 11.14 10.84 -23.23
C ASP A 475 10.69 9.59 -24.01
N ASN A 476 11.41 8.49 -23.85
CA ASN A 476 11.13 7.23 -24.53
C ASN A 476 9.92 6.48 -23.92
N ILE A 477 9.44 6.88 -22.73
CA ILE A 477 8.30 6.27 -22.04
C ILE A 477 7.01 6.97 -22.49
N LYS A 478 6.12 6.21 -23.15
CA LYS A 478 4.88 6.72 -23.73
C LYS A 478 3.67 6.05 -23.08
N ALA A 479 2.86 6.82 -22.38
CA ALA A 479 1.61 6.31 -21.81
C ALA A 479 0.49 6.25 -22.85
N ILE A 480 -0.25 5.15 -22.87
CA ILE A 480 -1.41 4.94 -23.74
C ILE A 480 -2.67 5.29 -22.95
N GLY A 481 -3.37 6.34 -23.38
CA GLY A 481 -4.59 6.83 -22.75
C GLY A 481 -5.88 6.32 -23.39
N SER A 482 -5.82 5.72 -24.58
CA SER A 482 -7.02 5.33 -25.32
C SER A 482 -6.86 4.09 -26.20
N HIS A 483 -7.99 3.47 -26.55
CA HIS A 483 -8.01 2.34 -27.49
C HIS A 483 -7.54 2.73 -28.90
N ASN A 484 -7.65 4.00 -29.28
CA ASN A 484 -7.15 4.47 -30.57
C ASN A 484 -5.62 4.58 -30.56
N GLU A 485 -5.03 5.17 -29.52
CA GLU A 485 -3.58 5.20 -29.33
C GLU A 485 -2.98 3.78 -29.30
N ARG A 486 -3.67 2.82 -28.69
CA ARG A 486 -3.24 1.40 -28.72
C ARG A 486 -3.10 0.86 -30.15
N LYS A 487 -3.98 1.26 -31.08
CA LYS A 487 -3.91 0.81 -32.47
C LYS A 487 -2.68 1.36 -33.18
N GLU A 488 -2.27 2.58 -32.86
CA GLU A 488 -1.05 3.19 -33.41
C GLU A 488 0.19 2.38 -33.00
N VAL A 489 0.20 1.81 -31.79
CA VAL A 489 1.28 0.92 -31.32
C VAL A 489 1.39 -0.38 -32.13
N PHE A 490 0.30 -0.86 -32.74
CA PHE A 490 0.37 -2.02 -33.62
C PHE A 490 1.09 -1.72 -34.93
N ASP A 491 1.05 -0.47 -35.40
CA ASP A 491 1.75 -0.03 -36.61
C ASP A 491 3.17 0.49 -36.31
N GLU A 492 3.54 0.63 -35.04
CA GLU A 492 4.88 1.03 -34.61
C GLU A 492 5.92 -0.04 -34.94
N GLY A 493 7.15 0.40 -35.17
CA GLY A 493 8.33 -0.47 -35.28
C GLY A 493 8.69 -1.17 -33.96
N PRO A 494 9.96 -1.59 -33.81
CA PRO A 494 10.42 -2.29 -32.62
C PRO A 494 10.23 -1.43 -31.37
N CYS A 495 9.49 -1.95 -30.40
CA CYS A 495 9.20 -1.26 -29.14
C CYS A 495 8.99 -2.27 -28.00
N VAL A 496 9.03 -1.76 -26.77
CA VAL A 496 8.62 -2.51 -25.57
C VAL A 496 7.23 -2.06 -25.17
N ILE A 497 6.36 -3.01 -24.83
CA ILE A 497 4.98 -2.78 -24.41
C ILE A 497 4.84 -3.38 -23.02
N LEU A 498 4.82 -2.53 -22.01
CA LEU A 498 4.57 -2.90 -20.62
C LEU A 498 3.08 -2.67 -20.32
N THR A 499 2.35 -3.75 -20.03
CA THR A 499 0.88 -3.71 -20.07
C THR A 499 0.23 -4.57 -18.99
N THR A 500 -0.95 -4.16 -18.53
CA THR A 500 -1.77 -4.96 -17.61
C THR A 500 -2.64 -6.00 -18.35
N SER A 501 -2.96 -7.14 -17.76
CA SER A 501 -2.64 -7.62 -16.40
C SER A 501 -1.50 -8.65 -16.37
N GLY A 502 -0.77 -8.70 -15.24
CA GLY A 502 0.46 -9.51 -15.08
C GLY A 502 0.30 -11.02 -15.28
N SER A 503 -0.88 -11.56 -14.98
CA SER A 503 -1.22 -12.98 -15.23
C SER A 503 -2.20 -13.18 -16.39
N ILE A 504 -2.43 -12.14 -17.20
CA ILE A 504 -3.22 -12.19 -18.43
C ILE A 504 -4.67 -12.65 -18.15
N THR A 505 -5.27 -12.13 -17.08
CA THR A 505 -6.67 -12.43 -16.70
C THR A 505 -7.68 -11.55 -17.45
N GLY A 506 -7.21 -10.39 -17.91
CA GLY A 506 -8.00 -9.35 -18.54
C GLY A 506 -7.14 -8.14 -18.88
N GLY A 507 -7.80 -7.08 -19.37
CA GLY A 507 -7.16 -5.80 -19.65
C GLY A 507 -6.49 -5.70 -21.02
N PRO A 508 -5.67 -4.65 -21.24
CA PRO A 508 -5.07 -4.33 -22.54
C PRO A 508 -4.18 -5.43 -23.13
N VAL A 509 -3.50 -6.23 -22.30
CA VAL A 509 -2.64 -7.35 -22.75
C VAL A 509 -3.36 -8.30 -23.72
N LEU A 510 -4.67 -8.51 -23.54
CA LEU A 510 -5.46 -9.37 -24.41
C LEU A 510 -5.52 -8.82 -25.86
N SER A 511 -5.57 -7.49 -26.02
CA SER A 511 -5.57 -6.86 -27.34
C SER A 511 -4.22 -7.02 -28.02
N TYR A 512 -3.12 -6.89 -27.27
CA TYR A 512 -1.77 -7.10 -27.79
C TYR A 512 -1.56 -8.55 -28.21
N LEU A 513 -1.95 -9.53 -27.39
CA LEU A 513 -1.84 -10.94 -27.76
C LEU A 513 -2.68 -11.27 -29.00
N GLN A 514 -3.91 -10.77 -29.11
CA GLN A 514 -4.74 -11.00 -30.30
C GLN A 514 -4.10 -10.51 -31.60
N GLN A 515 -3.27 -9.46 -31.53
CA GLN A 515 -2.66 -8.84 -32.71
C GLN A 515 -1.23 -9.35 -32.99
N GLU A 516 -0.46 -9.60 -31.93
CA GLU A 516 1.00 -9.75 -32.02
C GLU A 516 1.48 -11.18 -31.69
N ALA A 517 0.62 -12.06 -31.17
CA ALA A 517 1.02 -13.40 -30.72
C ALA A 517 1.43 -14.34 -31.86
N ASP A 518 0.92 -14.15 -33.07
CA ASP A 518 1.22 -14.97 -34.24
C ASP A 518 2.55 -14.59 -34.92
N ASN A 519 3.17 -13.47 -34.53
CA ASN A 519 4.41 -13.01 -35.15
C ASN A 519 5.64 -13.59 -34.40
N PRO A 520 6.45 -14.47 -35.03
CA PRO A 520 7.62 -15.08 -34.40
C PRO A 520 8.78 -14.11 -34.15
N ASP A 521 8.75 -12.93 -34.75
CA ASP A 521 9.72 -11.87 -34.46
C ASP A 521 9.42 -11.18 -33.13
N ASN A 522 8.21 -11.29 -32.60
CA ASN A 522 7.87 -10.74 -31.29
C ASN A 522 8.34 -11.63 -30.14
N ALA A 523 8.30 -11.09 -28.92
CA ALA A 523 8.51 -11.86 -27.70
C ALA A 523 7.51 -11.48 -26.61
N LEU A 524 7.12 -12.46 -25.81
CA LEU A 524 6.35 -12.28 -24.58
C LEU A 524 7.26 -12.66 -23.41
N ILE A 525 7.51 -11.73 -22.49
CA ILE A 525 8.42 -11.95 -21.37
C ILE A 525 7.66 -11.86 -20.04
N PHE A 526 7.50 -13.01 -19.38
CA PHE A 526 6.96 -13.07 -18.03
C PHE A 526 8.03 -12.67 -17.01
N VAL A 527 7.71 -11.67 -16.18
CA VAL A 527 8.59 -11.13 -15.11
C VAL A 527 8.04 -11.38 -13.70
N GLY A 528 6.97 -12.15 -13.56
CA GLY A 528 6.34 -12.41 -12.26
C GLY A 528 5.57 -13.73 -12.24
N TYR A 529 5.14 -14.11 -11.04
CA TYR A 529 4.39 -15.33 -10.80
C TYR A 529 3.12 -15.42 -11.66
N GLN A 530 2.86 -16.60 -12.22
CA GLN A 530 1.67 -16.90 -13.02
C GLN A 530 0.84 -17.93 -12.27
N PHE A 531 -0.24 -17.46 -11.64
CA PHE A 531 -1.09 -18.31 -10.80
C PHE A 531 -1.82 -19.37 -11.63
N ALA A 532 -2.10 -20.50 -11.00
CA ALA A 532 -2.75 -21.64 -11.63
C ALA A 532 -4.14 -21.27 -12.21
N GLY A 533 -4.42 -21.72 -13.44
CA GLY A 533 -5.68 -21.42 -14.12
C GLY A 533 -5.68 -20.14 -14.97
N SER A 534 -4.72 -19.24 -14.75
CA SER A 534 -4.57 -18.02 -15.57
C SER A 534 -4.17 -18.32 -17.02
N LEU A 535 -4.49 -17.40 -17.94
CA LEU A 535 -4.07 -17.53 -19.34
C LEU A 535 -2.54 -17.40 -19.47
N GLY A 536 -1.93 -16.55 -18.65
CA GLY A 536 -0.48 -16.40 -18.60
C GLY A 536 0.22 -17.71 -18.25
N ARG A 537 -0.30 -18.45 -17.27
CA ARG A 537 0.24 -19.78 -16.94
C ARG A 537 0.12 -20.77 -18.11
N LYS A 538 -1.02 -20.81 -18.81
CA LYS A 538 -1.20 -21.67 -19.98
C LYS A 538 -0.19 -21.38 -21.09
N ILE A 539 0.08 -20.10 -21.38
CA ILE A 539 1.07 -19.69 -22.37
C ILE A 539 2.49 -20.06 -21.89
N GLN A 540 2.79 -19.81 -20.61
CA GLN A 540 4.07 -20.16 -20.00
C GLN A 540 4.37 -21.66 -20.06
N ASP A 541 3.33 -22.51 -19.93
CA ASP A 541 3.43 -23.97 -20.03
C ASP A 541 3.55 -24.48 -21.49
N GLY A 542 3.57 -23.58 -22.49
CA GLY A 542 3.82 -23.92 -23.90
C GLY A 542 2.56 -24.15 -24.75
N ALA A 543 1.44 -23.48 -24.44
CA ALA A 543 0.25 -23.56 -25.30
C ALA A 543 0.48 -22.87 -26.66
N ASP A 544 0.42 -23.66 -27.75
CA ASP A 544 0.55 -23.15 -29.13
C ASP A 544 -0.68 -22.36 -29.61
N GLN A 545 -1.83 -22.54 -28.95
CA GLN A 545 -3.07 -21.82 -29.27
C GLN A 545 -3.84 -21.51 -27.99
N ILE A 546 -4.35 -20.29 -27.91
CA ILE A 546 -5.19 -19.80 -26.82
C ILE A 546 -6.52 -19.27 -27.33
N GLU A 547 -7.50 -19.12 -26.44
CA GLU A 547 -8.78 -18.51 -26.74
C GLU A 547 -8.92 -17.18 -26.01
N ILE A 548 -9.18 -16.11 -26.76
CA ILE A 548 -9.43 -14.76 -26.24
C ILE A 548 -10.74 -14.24 -26.83
N ASN A 549 -11.75 -13.97 -25.99
CA ASN A 549 -13.07 -13.48 -26.40
C ASN A 549 -13.74 -14.36 -27.47
N GLY A 550 -13.65 -15.69 -27.32
CA GLY A 550 -14.22 -16.66 -28.26
C GLY A 550 -13.45 -16.82 -29.58
N LYS A 551 -12.30 -16.15 -29.74
CA LYS A 551 -11.43 -16.27 -30.91
C LYS A 551 -10.18 -17.06 -30.56
N LYS A 552 -9.81 -17.98 -31.44
CA LYS A 552 -8.53 -18.71 -31.39
C LYS A 552 -7.41 -17.78 -31.83
N VAL A 553 -6.33 -17.75 -31.07
CA VAL A 553 -5.12 -16.98 -31.31
C VAL A 553 -3.94 -17.94 -31.27
N ASP A 554 -3.17 -17.99 -32.34
CA ASP A 554 -1.96 -18.81 -32.41
C ASP A 554 -0.81 -18.09 -31.70
N VAL A 555 -0.01 -18.84 -30.94
CA VAL A 555 1.08 -18.33 -30.11
C VAL A 555 2.41 -18.77 -30.74
N ASN A 556 2.88 -17.97 -31.69
CA ASN A 556 4.13 -18.20 -32.42
C ASN A 556 5.26 -17.26 -32.00
N LEU A 557 4.96 -16.20 -31.23
CA LEU A 557 5.96 -15.33 -30.63
C LEU A 557 6.85 -16.08 -29.62
N ASP A 558 8.00 -15.49 -29.33
CA ASP A 558 8.99 -16.08 -28.44
C ASP A 558 8.61 -15.89 -26.96
N VAL A 559 8.13 -16.95 -26.31
CA VAL A 559 7.71 -16.92 -24.90
C VAL A 559 8.91 -17.17 -23.99
N ASN A 560 9.20 -16.21 -23.11
CA ASN A 560 10.32 -16.29 -22.17
C ASN A 560 9.84 -16.00 -20.75
N SER A 561 10.50 -16.64 -19.77
CA SER A 561 10.32 -16.33 -18.36
C SER A 561 11.65 -15.87 -17.77
N VAL A 562 11.60 -14.72 -17.09
CA VAL A 562 12.71 -14.17 -16.33
C VAL A 562 12.30 -14.12 -14.86
N SER A 563 12.68 -15.15 -14.12
CA SER A 563 12.67 -15.17 -12.66
C SER A 563 13.65 -14.14 -12.10
N GLY A 564 13.41 -13.68 -10.87
CA GLY A 564 14.26 -12.68 -10.21
C GLY A 564 13.70 -11.26 -10.26
N PHE A 565 12.58 -11.01 -10.96
CA PHE A 565 11.85 -9.75 -10.87
C PHE A 565 10.74 -9.77 -9.81
N SER A 566 10.54 -10.89 -9.09
CA SER A 566 9.56 -10.94 -8.02
C SER A 566 9.85 -9.90 -6.92
N ALA A 567 8.84 -9.63 -6.12
CA ALA A 567 8.80 -8.78 -4.93
C ALA A 567 8.14 -9.57 -3.80
N HIS A 568 7.95 -10.87 -4.01
CA HIS A 568 7.92 -11.81 -2.93
C HIS A 568 9.35 -12.28 -2.75
N SER A 569 9.72 -12.38 -1.48
CA SER A 569 10.93 -13.06 -1.06
C SER A 569 10.92 -14.50 -1.59
N ASP A 570 12.05 -14.96 -2.10
CA ASP A 570 12.24 -16.37 -2.40
C ASP A 570 12.44 -17.20 -1.12
N ARG A 571 12.60 -18.51 -1.28
CA ARG A 571 12.75 -19.43 -0.15
C ARG A 571 13.90 -19.03 0.79
N GLU A 572 15.06 -18.69 0.24
CA GLU A 572 16.24 -18.36 1.05
C GLU A 572 16.04 -17.03 1.77
N GLN A 573 15.50 -16.03 1.06
CA GLN A 573 15.18 -14.72 1.61
C GLN A 573 14.17 -14.80 2.76
N ILE A 574 13.13 -15.66 2.67
CA ILE A 574 12.18 -15.85 3.79
C ILE A 574 12.87 -16.49 5.01
N ILE A 575 13.75 -17.48 4.76
CA ILE A 575 14.51 -18.13 5.84
C ILE A 575 15.47 -17.14 6.50
N ASP A 576 16.17 -16.34 5.73
CA ASP A 576 17.13 -15.35 6.23
C ASP A 576 16.43 -14.21 6.95
N PHE A 577 15.29 -13.73 6.45
CA PHE A 577 14.44 -12.76 7.16
C PHE A 577 14.12 -13.25 8.57
N ALA A 578 13.67 -14.50 8.72
CA ALA A 578 13.34 -15.09 10.02
C ALA A 578 14.56 -15.25 10.96
N LYS A 579 15.77 -15.45 10.41
CA LYS A 579 17.03 -15.57 11.16
C LYS A 579 17.57 -14.21 11.59
N ASP A 580 17.36 -13.19 10.79
CA ASP A 580 17.90 -11.84 11.00
C ASP A 580 16.99 -10.96 11.87
N LEU A 581 15.80 -11.44 12.25
CA LEU A 581 15.01 -10.85 13.32
C LEU A 581 15.82 -10.78 14.62
N ARG A 582 15.78 -9.63 15.31
CA ARG A 582 16.52 -9.44 16.58
C ARG A 582 16.12 -10.42 17.67
N SER A 583 14.85 -10.82 17.70
CA SER A 583 14.33 -11.88 18.56
C SER A 583 13.79 -13.00 17.68
N THR A 584 14.32 -14.22 17.82
CA THR A 584 13.78 -15.38 17.15
C THR A 584 12.35 -15.65 17.63
N PRO A 585 11.36 -15.76 16.73
CA PRO A 585 9.99 -16.10 17.11
C PRO A 585 9.90 -17.44 17.82
N ASN A 586 8.97 -17.58 18.76
CA ASN A 586 8.65 -18.88 19.39
C ASN A 586 7.87 -19.78 18.43
N ARG A 587 7.09 -19.16 17.53
CA ARG A 587 6.26 -19.85 16.55
C ARG A 587 6.19 -19.10 15.22
N ILE A 588 6.15 -19.85 14.11
CA ILE A 588 5.87 -19.31 12.78
C ILE A 588 4.67 -20.02 12.13
N PHE A 589 3.73 -19.24 11.61
CA PHE A 589 2.68 -19.73 10.71
C PHE A 589 2.98 -19.33 9.28
N THR A 590 2.88 -20.28 8.35
CA THR A 590 3.04 -20.02 6.92
C THR A 590 1.68 -19.87 6.25
N ASN A 591 1.43 -18.75 5.58
CA ASN A 591 0.25 -18.47 4.78
C ASN A 591 0.64 -18.09 3.34
N HIS A 592 -0.31 -17.57 2.57
CA HIS A 592 -0.12 -16.93 1.26
C HIS A 592 0.84 -17.69 0.33
N GLY A 593 0.42 -18.88 -0.09
CA GLY A 593 1.21 -19.80 -0.89
C GLY A 593 0.45 -21.08 -1.14
N GLU A 594 0.79 -21.81 -2.20
CA GLU A 594 0.16 -23.12 -2.43
C GLU A 594 0.40 -24.07 -1.26
N GLU A 595 -0.52 -25.01 -1.02
CA GLU A 595 -0.45 -25.93 0.12
C GLU A 595 0.94 -26.59 0.29
N LYS A 596 1.52 -27.08 -0.81
CA LYS A 596 2.86 -27.68 -0.81
C LYS A 596 3.94 -26.69 -0.36
N ASN A 597 3.83 -25.44 -0.77
CA ASN A 597 4.81 -24.40 -0.47
C ASN A 597 4.75 -24.00 1.01
N CYS A 598 3.55 -23.78 1.55
CA CYS A 598 3.37 -23.51 2.99
C CYS A 598 3.99 -24.63 3.85
N TYR A 599 3.65 -25.89 3.56
CA TYR A 599 4.20 -27.04 4.30
C TYR A 599 5.73 -27.18 4.14
N SER A 600 6.23 -26.99 2.93
CA SER A 600 7.66 -27.11 2.63
C SER A 600 8.48 -26.04 3.37
N LEU A 601 7.97 -24.81 3.44
CA LEU A 601 8.61 -23.72 4.15
C LEU A 601 8.53 -23.92 5.67
N ALA A 602 7.35 -24.24 6.22
CA ALA A 602 7.18 -24.51 7.65
C ALA A 602 8.16 -25.61 8.12
N SER A 603 8.24 -26.73 7.37
CA SER A 603 9.18 -27.80 7.70
C SER A 603 10.65 -27.36 7.69
N ALA A 604 11.04 -26.41 6.83
CA ALA A 604 12.42 -25.93 6.82
C ALA A 604 12.69 -24.96 7.95
N LEU A 605 11.79 -24.01 8.21
CA LEU A 605 11.89 -23.08 9.34
C LEU A 605 12.00 -23.86 10.67
N HIS A 606 11.17 -24.89 10.88
CA HIS A 606 11.28 -25.76 12.05
C HIS A 606 12.67 -26.40 12.21
N LYS A 607 13.22 -26.94 11.11
CA LYS A 607 14.52 -27.62 11.12
C LYS A 607 15.68 -26.68 11.36
N ILE A 608 15.59 -25.45 10.85
CA ILE A 608 16.67 -24.46 10.88
C ILE A 608 16.65 -23.68 12.20
N LEU A 609 15.47 -23.25 12.64
CA LEU A 609 15.29 -22.38 13.81
C LEU A 609 15.02 -23.16 15.10
N HIS A 610 14.62 -24.44 15.03
CA HIS A 610 14.23 -25.26 16.17
C HIS A 610 13.05 -24.71 16.97
N ILE A 611 12.07 -24.12 16.28
CA ILE A 611 10.86 -23.50 16.85
C ILE A 611 9.59 -24.17 16.34
N ASP A 612 8.44 -23.89 16.96
CA ASP A 612 7.16 -24.42 16.49
C ASP A 612 6.77 -23.76 15.16
N THR A 613 6.31 -24.56 14.20
CA THR A 613 5.86 -24.03 12.91
C THR A 613 4.70 -24.83 12.36
N SER A 614 3.75 -24.17 11.72
CA SER A 614 2.67 -24.86 11.02
C SER A 614 2.15 -24.10 9.81
N ALA A 615 1.49 -24.84 8.92
CA ALA A 615 0.72 -24.30 7.81
C ALA A 615 -0.77 -24.48 8.13
N PRO A 616 -1.43 -23.50 8.75
CA PRO A 616 -2.84 -23.64 9.15
C PRO A 616 -3.75 -23.83 7.93
N GLN A 617 -4.98 -24.30 8.17
CA GLN A 617 -6.06 -24.29 7.17
C GLN A 617 -6.95 -23.07 7.38
N ASN A 618 -7.66 -22.65 6.32
CA ASN A 618 -8.76 -21.72 6.51
C ASN A 618 -9.77 -22.31 7.51
N LEU A 619 -10.32 -21.45 8.36
CA LEU A 619 -11.20 -21.76 9.51
C LEU A 619 -10.51 -22.45 10.69
N GLU A 620 -9.19 -22.63 10.69
CA GLU A 620 -8.46 -22.98 11.91
C GLU A 620 -8.24 -21.74 12.79
N ALA A 621 -8.45 -21.92 14.10
CA ALA A 621 -8.15 -20.94 15.13
C ALA A 621 -6.94 -21.40 15.96
N MET A 622 -5.94 -20.55 16.05
CA MET A 622 -4.66 -20.83 16.69
C MET A 622 -4.54 -19.97 17.94
N ARG A 623 -4.46 -20.61 19.11
CA ARG A 623 -4.16 -19.92 20.37
C ARG A 623 -2.66 -19.62 20.45
N LEU A 624 -2.35 -18.36 20.72
CA LEU A 624 -0.99 -17.84 20.84
C LEU A 624 -0.56 -17.76 22.31
N GLU A 625 -1.50 -17.38 23.19
CA GLU A 625 -1.37 -17.30 24.66
C GLU A 625 -2.68 -17.73 25.32
#